data_AF-A0AAW1D4P8-F1
#
_entry.id   AF-A0AAW1D4P8-F1
#
_cell.length_a   1.000
_cell.length_b   1.000
_cell.length_c   1.000
_cell.angle_alpha   90.00
_cell.angle_beta   90.00
_cell.angle_gamma   90.00
#
_symmetry.space_group_name_H-M   'P 1'
#
loop_
_entity.id
_entity.type
_entity.pdbx_description
1 polymer ?
#
loop_
_entity_poly.entity_id
_entity_poly.type
_entity_poly.pdbx_seq_one_letter_code
_entity_poly.pdbx_strand_id
1 'polypeptide(L)' 'MTKATVYFTGLVVWQPPAVYKSSCAIDVEYFPYDVQTCVLKLGSWTYDGFKVTSPLAQKKKKNNDPKTET' A
#
# COMPACT_ATOMS: atom_id res chain seq x y z
N MET A 1 -19.25 10.08 -7.53
CA MET A 1 -18.05 10.93 -7.65
C MET A 1 -17.83 11.68 -6.35
N THR A 2 -16.58 11.79 -5.87
CA THR A 2 -16.23 12.48 -4.63
C THR A 2 -15.60 13.84 -4.93
N LYS A 3 -15.71 14.79 -3.99
CA LYS A 3 -15.16 16.14 -4.13
C LYS A 3 -13.70 16.18 -3.63
N ALA A 4 -12.89 17.04 -4.26
CA ALA A 4 -11.55 17.39 -3.80
C ALA A 4 -11.55 18.87 -3.35
N THR A 5 -10.82 19.17 -2.29
CA THR A 5 -10.65 20.53 -1.78
C THR A 5 -9.40 21.14 -2.41
N VAL A 6 -9.53 22.34 -2.98
CA VAL A 6 -8.44 23.06 -3.64
C VAL A 6 -8.15 24.35 -2.88
N TYR A 7 -6.89 24.58 -2.57
CA TYR A 7 -6.42 25.79 -1.90
C TYR A 7 -5.76 26.74 -2.91
N PHE A 8 -5.77 28.05 -2.62
CA PHE A 8 -5.15 29.07 -3.48
C PHE A 8 -3.64 28.87 -3.67
N THR A 9 -2.98 28.14 -2.77
CA THR A 9 -1.56 27.79 -2.83
C THR A 9 -1.25 26.71 -3.88
N GLY A 10 -2.28 26.14 -4.53
CA GLY A 10 -2.16 24.99 -5.43
C GLY A 10 -2.20 23.63 -4.72
N LEU A 11 -2.37 23.60 -3.40
CA LEU A 11 -2.57 22.35 -2.67
C LEU A 11 -3.95 21.76 -3.00
N VAL A 12 -3.98 20.47 -3.34
CA VAL A 12 -5.22 19.71 -3.60
C VAL A 12 -5.29 18.56 -2.59
N VAL A 13 -6.37 18.51 -1.82
CA VAL A 13 -6.63 17.43 -0.85
C VAL A 13 -7.82 16.61 -1.32
N TRP A 14 -7.60 15.30 -1.48
CA TRP A 14 -8.63 14.37 -1.92
C TRP A 14 -8.62 13.11 -1.06
N GLN A 15 -9.72 12.86 -0.35
CA GLN A 15 -9.88 11.74 0.58
C GLN A 15 -11.24 11.07 0.36
N PRO A 16 -11.38 10.21 -0.66
CA PRO A 16 -12.61 9.46 -0.87
C PRO A 16 -12.76 8.36 0.21
N PRO A 17 -13.99 8.04 0.65
CA PRO A 17 -14.23 6.82 1.42
C PRO A 17 -13.93 5.60 0.56
N ALA A 18 -13.20 4.63 1.11
CA ALA A 18 -12.83 3.41 0.40
C ALA A 18 -12.81 2.21 1.34
N VAL A 19 -13.28 1.06 0.83
CA VAL A 19 -13.18 -0.24 1.50
C VAL A 19 -12.11 -1.05 0.77
N TYR A 20 -10.98 -1.31 1.43
CA TYR A 20 -9.87 -2.06 0.86
C TYR A 20 -9.98 -3.54 1.23
N LYS A 21 -9.91 -4.42 0.23
CA LYS A 21 -9.80 -5.87 0.41
C LYS A 21 -8.45 -6.32 -0.12
N SER A 22 -7.57 -6.78 0.76
CA SER A 22 -6.27 -7.37 0.40
C SER A 22 -6.35 -8.89 0.39
N SER A 23 -5.61 -9.52 -0.52
CA SER A 23 -5.33 -10.95 -0.46
C SER A 23 -4.06 -11.17 0.36
N CYS A 24 -4.13 -12.00 1.40
CA CYS A 24 -2.97 -12.45 2.18
C CYS A 24 -3.02 -13.97 2.35
N ALA A 25 -1.84 -14.58 2.47
CA ALA A 25 -1.71 -15.98 2.84
C ALA A 25 -1.97 -16.11 4.34
N ILE A 26 -2.69 -17.17 4.73
CA ILE A 26 -3.00 -17.49 6.12
C ILE A 26 -2.21 -18.72 6.52
N ASP A 27 -1.68 -18.70 7.74
CA ASP A 27 -1.05 -19.86 8.36
C ASP A 27 -1.98 -20.46 9.42
N VAL A 28 -2.31 -21.74 9.28
CA VAL A 28 -3.30 -22.45 10.13
C VAL A 28 -2.65 -23.42 11.11
N GLU A 29 -1.33 -23.33 11.31
CA GLU A 29 -0.57 -24.25 12.19
C GLU A 29 -1.07 -24.25 13.64
N TYR A 30 -1.53 -23.10 14.17
CA TYR A 30 -1.89 -22.91 15.59
C TYR A 30 -3.36 -22.53 15.82
N PHE A 31 -4.26 -22.85 14.88
CA PHE A 31 -5.68 -22.53 15.02
C PHE A 31 -6.27 -23.11 16.34
N PRO A 32 -7.06 -22.35 17.13
CA PRO A 32 -7.66 -21.03 16.85
C PRO A 32 -6.86 -19.82 17.37
N TYR A 33 -5.60 -20.01 17.77
CA TYR A 33 -4.74 -18.96 18.35
C TYR A 33 -3.63 -18.50 17.41
N ASP A 34 -3.82 -18.70 16.11
CA ASP A 34 -2.89 -18.28 15.06
C ASP A 34 -2.82 -16.75 14.92
N VAL A 35 -1.65 -16.26 14.54
CA VAL A 35 -1.39 -14.83 14.30
C VAL A 35 -1.20 -14.61 12.81
N GLN A 36 -2.02 -13.72 12.23
CA GLN A 36 -1.98 -13.44 10.80
C GLN A 36 -1.39 -12.05 10.51
N THR A 37 -0.41 -11.99 9.61
CA THR A 37 0.21 -10.73 9.16
C THR A 37 -0.13 -10.46 7.70
N CYS A 38 -1.05 -9.52 7.46
CA CYS A 38 -1.48 -9.14 6.12
C CYS A 38 -0.90 -7.78 5.69
N VAL A 39 -0.37 -7.72 4.47
CA VAL A 39 0.26 -6.51 3.91
C VAL A 39 -0.62 -5.88 2.84
N LEU A 40 -0.96 -4.61 3.01
CA LEU A 40 -1.63 -3.82 1.99
C LEU A 40 -0.61 -3.10 1.09
N LYS A 41 -0.64 -3.39 -0.21
CA LYS A 41 0.19 -2.71 -1.22
C LYS A 41 -0.63 -1.62 -1.90
N LEU A 42 -0.26 -0.37 -1.69
CA LEU A 42 -0.90 0.80 -2.29
C LEU A 42 0.04 1.44 -3.30
N GLY A 43 -0.47 1.78 -4.48
CA GLY A 43 0.32 2.40 -5.54
C GLY A 43 -0.57 2.96 -6.64
N SER A 44 0.02 3.83 -7.46
CA SER A 44 -0.61 4.30 -8.70
C SER A 44 -0.66 3.16 -9.72
N TRP A 45 -1.80 2.99 -10.36
CA TRP A 45 -1.94 2.04 -11.47
C TRP A 45 -1.36 2.61 -12.77
N THR A 46 -1.55 3.91 -13.01
CA THR A 46 -1.27 4.57 -14.30
C THR A 46 0.11 5.21 -14.38
N TYR A 47 0.74 5.51 -13.24
CA TYR A 47 2.03 6.20 -13.17
C TYR A 47 3.04 5.36 -12.42
N ASP A 48 4.27 5.38 -12.90
CA ASP A 48 5.41 4.80 -12.20
C ASP A 48 5.87 5.67 -11.02
N GLY A 49 6.75 5.10 -10.19
CA GLY A 49 7.30 5.78 -9.01
C GLY A 49 8.29 6.90 -9.32
N PHE A 50 8.69 7.11 -10.58
CA PHE A 50 9.53 8.25 -10.98
C PHE A 50 8.68 9.46 -11.36
N LYS A 51 7.46 9.24 -11.85
CA LYS A 51 6.52 10.30 -12.24
C LYS A 51 5.66 10.76 -11.07
N VAL A 52 5.19 9.82 -10.24
CA VAL A 52 4.29 10.14 -9.12
C VAL A 52 4.81 9.48 -7.85
N THR A 53 5.20 10.32 -6.89
CA THR A 53 5.55 9.87 -5.54
C THR A 53 4.27 9.78 -4.70
N SER A 54 3.88 8.57 -4.33
CA SER A 54 2.83 8.38 -3.35
C SER A 54 3.32 8.77 -1.95
N PRO A 55 2.56 9.53 -1.15
CA PRO A 55 2.93 9.81 0.24
C PRO A 55 2.94 8.54 1.11
N LEU A 56 2.28 7.47 0.66
CA LEU A 56 2.30 6.14 1.28
C LEU A 56 3.42 5.25 0.75
N ALA A 57 4.32 5.77 -0.09
CA ALA A 57 5.45 5.02 -0.59
C ALA A 57 6.32 4.56 0.58
N GLN A 58 6.30 3.25 0.85
CA GLN A 58 7.22 2.64 1.80
C GLN A 58 8.63 2.73 1.21
N LYS A 59 9.54 3.43 1.89
CA LYS A 59 10.97 3.41 1.56
C LYS A 59 11.44 1.96 1.75
N LYS A 60 11.68 1.24 0.66
CA LYS A 60 12.33 -0.07 0.74
C LYS A 60 13.70 0.13 1.41
N LYS A 61 13.83 -0.32 2.65
CA LYS A 61 15.17 -0.66 3.16
C LYS A 61 15.66 -1.79 2.25
N LYS A 62 16.77 -1.59 1.54
CA LYS A 62 17.52 -2.70 0.96
C LYS A 62 18.04 -3.52 2.15
N ASN A 63 17.24 -4.46 2.65
CA ASN A 63 17.82 -5.62 3.31
C ASN A 63 18.31 -6.52 2.18
N ASN A 64 19.60 -6.81 2.20
CA ASN A 64 20.17 -7.93 1.45
C ASN A 64 19.69 -9.20 2.16
N ASP A 65 18.47 -9.64 1.86
CA ASP A 65 18.01 -10.97 2.22
C ASP A 65 18.41 -11.91 1.06
N PRO A 66 19.30 -12.90 1.29
CA PRO A 66 19.66 -13.86 0.27
C PRO A 66 18.55 -14.90 0.12
N LYS A 67 18.34 -15.35 -1.12
CA LYS A 67 17.46 -16.45 -1.61
C LYS A 67 16.05 -15.96 -2.02
N THR A 68 15.55 -16.25 -3.22
CA THR A 68 15.77 -17.44 -4.06
C THR A 68 15.58 -17.09 -5.54
N GLU A 69 16.64 -17.24 -6.34
CA GLU A 69 16.52 -17.64 -7.75
C GLU A 69 16.63 -19.16 -7.77
N THR A 70 15.51 -19.87 -7.95
CA THR A 70 15.37 -21.10 -8.76
C THR A 70 13.89 -21.39 -8.90
#